data_AF-A0A1W1ZED2-F1
#
_entry.id   AF-A0A1W1ZED2-F1
#
_cell.length_a   1.000
_cell.length_b   1.000
_cell.length_c   1.000
_cell.angle_alpha   90.00
_cell.angle_beta   90.00
_cell.angle_gamma   90.00
#
_symmetry.space_group_name_H-M   'P 1'
#
loop_
_entity.id
_entity.type
_entity.pdbx_description
1 polymer ?
#
loop_
_entity_poly.entity_id
_entity_poly.type
_entity_poly.pdbx_seq_one_letter_code
_entity_poly.pdbx_strand_id
1 'polypeptide(L)'
;MYRPERAGLSTQFGMFGRIPALWQYSIVTEFPAHVEDRYRRLAEQRRWTPEVRAAFRASVGWYRALDEDPGPRCYFEYVDEEGLSDKGSRWLWEAVIVDGDVVAIKQIEVPSSGPSRRYWWQHLEDDTGMLTDQALETDQPGITPITRSAFYALWDSVHS
;
A
#
# COMPACT_ATOMS: atom_id res chain seq x y z
N MET A 1 -1.02 18.81 28.96
CA MET A 1 -1.58 19.30 27.69
C MET A 1 -0.69 18.75 26.59
N TYR A 2 -0.96 17.51 26.19
CA TYR A 2 -0.14 16.69 25.29
C TYR A 2 -0.83 16.72 23.93
N ARG A 3 -0.12 17.17 22.90
CA ARG A 3 -0.61 17.27 21.52
C ARG A 3 -0.27 15.93 20.86
N PRO A 4 -1.26 15.06 20.53
CA PRO A 4 -0.94 13.87 19.78
C PRO A 4 -0.51 14.31 18.38
N GLU A 5 0.76 14.07 18.06
CA GLU A 5 1.22 14.11 16.68
C GLU A 5 0.46 13.06 15.88
N ARG A 6 0.17 13.42 14.63
CA ARG A 6 -0.72 12.71 13.73
C ARG A 6 -0.25 11.26 13.58
N ALA A 7 -1.11 10.31 13.92
CA ALA A 7 -1.10 9.02 13.24
C ALA A 7 -1.18 9.34 11.73
N GLY A 8 -0.22 8.83 10.96
CA GLY A 8 0.24 9.37 9.68
C GLY A 8 -0.74 9.27 8.51
N LEU A 9 -1.94 9.86 8.61
CA LEU A 9 -2.73 10.24 7.44
C LEU A 9 -2.39 11.68 7.07
N SER A 10 -1.25 11.83 6.40
CA SER A 10 -0.80 13.12 5.89
C SER A 10 -1.25 13.27 4.43
N THR A 11 -2.28 14.07 4.22
CA THR A 11 -2.43 14.84 2.97
C THR A 11 -1.25 15.81 2.89
N GLN A 12 -0.13 15.37 2.31
CA GLN A 12 0.97 16.24 1.91
C GLN A 12 1.66 15.72 0.66
N PHE A 13 1.56 16.51 -0.40
CA PHE A 13 2.37 16.39 -1.60
C PHE A 13 3.87 16.36 -1.25
N GLY A 14 4.56 15.36 -1.77
CA GLY A 14 5.99 15.38 -2.06
C GLY A 14 6.89 14.85 -0.96
N MET A 15 7.32 13.60 -1.10
CA MET A 15 8.74 13.29 -1.21
C MET A 15 8.95 11.83 -1.60
N PHE A 16 9.58 11.62 -2.75
CA PHE A 16 10.44 10.47 -3.00
C PHE A 16 11.58 10.49 -1.97
N GLY A 17 11.28 10.07 -0.75
CA GLY A 17 12.22 9.98 0.36
C GLY A 17 12.85 8.59 0.38
N ARG A 18 14.03 8.47 -0.25
CA ARG A 18 14.89 7.28 -0.28
C ARG A 18 14.24 5.99 -0.80
N ILE A 19 14.42 5.76 -2.10
CA ILE A 19 14.68 4.40 -2.56
C ILE A 19 15.96 3.95 -1.85
N PRO A 20 15.97 2.85 -1.08
CA PRO A 20 17.21 2.26 -0.60
C PRO A 20 18.05 1.91 -1.82
N ALA A 21 19.14 2.66 -2.04
CA ALA A 21 20.19 2.22 -2.92
C ALA A 21 20.68 0.88 -2.37
N LEU A 22 20.77 -0.14 -3.24
CA LEU A 22 21.23 -1.52 -2.98
C LEU A 22 20.14 -2.58 -2.80
N TRP A 23 19.28 -2.83 -3.79
CA TRP A 23 18.68 -4.17 -3.93
C TRP A 23 18.58 -4.56 -5.40
N GLN A 24 19.59 -5.31 -5.85
CA GLN A 24 19.69 -5.88 -7.18
C GLN A 24 18.89 -7.19 -7.23
N TYR A 25 17.56 -7.10 -7.13
CA TYR A 25 16.67 -8.22 -7.47
C TYR A 25 16.38 -8.20 -8.97
N SER A 26 16.37 -9.38 -9.59
CA SER A 26 16.09 -9.59 -11.02
C SER A 26 14.95 -8.70 -11.47
N ILE A 27 15.30 -7.69 -12.26
CA ILE A 27 14.35 -6.72 -12.81
C ILE A 27 13.45 -7.51 -13.75
N VAL A 28 12.22 -7.82 -13.33
CA VAL A 28 11.17 -8.12 -14.30
C VAL A 28 10.96 -6.81 -15.06
N THR A 29 11.53 -6.73 -16.26
CA THR A 29 11.64 -5.47 -17.01
C THR A 29 10.31 -5.01 -17.59
N GLU A 30 9.33 -5.90 -17.71
CA GLU A 30 8.05 -5.63 -18.37
C GLU A 30 6.85 -5.91 -17.45
N PHE A 31 6.00 -4.89 -17.28
CA PHE A 31 4.69 -5.05 -16.66
C PHE A 31 3.63 -5.35 -17.72
N PRO A 32 2.51 -5.99 -17.35
CA PRO A 32 1.36 -6.08 -18.25
C PRO A 32 0.93 -4.71 -18.78
N ALA A 33 0.46 -4.67 -20.03
CA ALA A 33 0.16 -3.41 -20.73
C ALA A 33 -0.81 -2.50 -19.95
N HIS A 34 -1.81 -3.06 -19.28
CA HIS A 34 -2.76 -2.27 -18.48
C HIS A 34 -2.12 -1.60 -17.27
N VAL A 35 -1.08 -2.19 -16.70
CA VAL A 35 -0.30 -1.64 -15.57
C VAL A 35 0.59 -0.51 -16.07
N GLU A 36 1.27 -0.73 -17.20
CA GLU A 36 2.07 0.31 -17.88
C GLU A 36 1.22 1.54 -18.22
N ASP A 37 0.06 1.33 -18.85
CA ASP A 37 -0.86 2.40 -19.22
C ASP A 37 -1.41 3.14 -18.01
N ARG A 38 -1.68 2.44 -16.90
CA ARG A 38 -2.11 3.07 -15.65
C ARG A 38 -1.06 4.04 -15.14
N TYR A 39 0.18 3.59 -14.97
CA TYR A 39 1.23 4.42 -14.39
C TYR A 39 1.75 5.50 -15.34
N ARG A 40 1.69 5.26 -16.65
CA ARG A 40 1.90 6.31 -17.66
C ARG A 40 0.89 7.44 -17.51
N ARG A 41 -0.42 7.13 -17.42
CA ARG A 41 -1.48 8.13 -17.23
C ARG A 41 -1.34 8.87 -15.91
N LEU A 42 -1.05 8.16 -14.81
CA LEU A 42 -0.83 8.78 -13.51
C LEU A 42 0.35 9.76 -13.54
N ALA A 43 1.46 9.36 -14.17
CA ALA A 43 2.63 10.21 -14.33
C ALA A 43 2.35 11.46 -15.19
N GLU A 44 1.58 11.32 -16.26
CA GLU A 44 1.13 12.44 -17.10
C GLU A 44 0.24 13.41 -16.31
N GLN A 45 -0.75 12.88 -15.59
CA GLN A 45 -1.67 13.65 -14.74
C GLN A 45 -0.90 14.45 -13.68
N ARG A 46 0.08 13.82 -13.02
CA ARG A 46 0.90 14.44 -11.96
C ARG A 46 2.13 15.19 -12.49
N ARG A 47 2.32 15.23 -13.81
CA ARG A 47 3.47 15.87 -14.49
C ARG A 47 4.81 15.44 -13.92
N TRP A 48 4.96 14.14 -13.68
CA TRP A 48 6.19 13.56 -13.13
C TRP A 48 7.38 13.74 -14.07
N THR A 49 8.54 14.05 -13.49
CA THR A 49 9.81 14.06 -14.23
C THR A 49 10.21 12.64 -14.63
N PRO A 50 11.10 12.45 -15.61
CA PRO A 50 11.64 11.13 -15.95
C PRO A 50 12.19 10.36 -14.76
N GLU A 51 12.88 11.03 -13.84
CA GLU A 51 13.48 10.45 -12.65
C GLU A 51 12.41 9.93 -11.69
N VAL A 52 11.37 10.72 -11.46
CA VAL A 52 10.21 10.35 -10.64
C VAL A 52 9.49 9.13 -11.24
N ARG A 53 9.28 9.10 -12.55
CA ARG A 53 8.68 7.96 -13.25
C ARG A 53 9.52 6.68 -13.10
N ALA A 54 10.84 6.80 -13.24
CA ALA A 54 11.76 5.67 -13.10
C ALA A 54 11.77 5.14 -11.66
N ALA A 55 11.82 6.04 -10.68
CA ALA A 55 11.74 5.73 -9.26
C ALA A 55 10.44 4.99 -8.91
N PHE A 56 9.30 5.52 -9.34
CA PHE A 56 8.01 4.90 -9.12
C PHE A 56 7.90 3.53 -9.79
N ARG A 57 8.39 3.40 -11.04
CA ARG A 57 8.46 2.11 -11.74
C ARG A 57 9.28 1.08 -10.96
N ALA A 58 10.40 1.48 -10.38
CA ALA A 58 11.23 0.60 -9.55
C ALA A 58 10.45 0.11 -8.31
N SER A 59 9.70 0.99 -7.64
CA SER A 59 8.82 0.61 -6.53
C SER A 59 7.76 -0.41 -6.95
N VAL A 60 7.11 -0.22 -8.10
CA VAL A 60 6.16 -1.20 -8.67
C VAL A 60 6.83 -2.56 -8.86
N GLY A 61 8.04 -2.58 -9.41
CA GLY A 61 8.80 -3.81 -9.62
C GLY A 61 9.14 -4.52 -8.31
N TRP A 62 9.50 -3.74 -7.28
CA TRP A 62 9.79 -4.27 -5.96
C TRP A 62 8.54 -4.89 -5.30
N TYR A 63 7.41 -4.18 -5.27
CA TYR A 63 6.16 -4.72 -4.73
C TYR A 63 5.67 -5.95 -5.50
N ARG A 64 5.85 -5.97 -6.82
CA ARG A 64 5.54 -7.16 -7.63
C ARG A 64 6.41 -8.35 -7.21
N ALA A 65 7.72 -8.15 -7.04
CA ALA A 65 8.62 -9.22 -6.62
C ALA A 65 8.22 -9.79 -5.24
N LEU A 66 7.82 -8.92 -4.30
CA LEU A 66 7.31 -9.37 -2.99
C LEU A 66 5.99 -10.13 -3.10
N ASP A 67 5.06 -9.68 -3.94
CA ASP A 67 3.76 -10.32 -4.14
C ASP A 67 3.86 -11.66 -4.89
N GLU A 68 4.83 -11.80 -5.81
CA GLU A 68 5.10 -13.05 -6.55
C GLU A 68 5.96 -14.05 -5.75
N ASP A 69 6.74 -13.59 -4.77
CA ASP A 69 7.52 -14.47 -3.90
C ASP A 69 6.61 -15.37 -3.05
N PRO A 70 6.83 -16.70 -3.00
CA PRO A 70 5.96 -17.65 -2.29
C PRO A 70 6.19 -17.70 -0.77
N GLY A 71 6.94 -16.76 -0.21
CA GLY A 71 7.25 -16.70 1.22
C GLY A 71 6.01 -16.54 2.13
N PRO A 72 6.19 -16.72 3.44
CA PRO A 72 5.10 -16.63 4.40
C PRO A 72 4.35 -15.29 4.33
N ARG A 73 3.02 -15.35 4.46
CA ARG A 73 2.14 -14.18 4.48
C ARG A 73 1.55 -13.97 5.86
N CYS A 74 1.52 -12.71 6.27
CA CYS A 74 0.81 -12.25 7.46
C CYS A 74 -0.39 -11.40 7.04
N TYR A 75 -1.44 -11.39 7.86
CA TYR A 75 -2.66 -10.64 7.55
C TYR A 75 -3.09 -9.85 8.77
N PHE A 76 -3.43 -8.59 8.55
CA PHE A 76 -3.78 -7.65 9.61
C PHE A 76 -5.01 -6.84 9.26
N GLU A 77 -5.67 -6.36 10.28
CA GLU A 77 -6.76 -5.39 10.21
C GLU A 77 -6.55 -4.28 11.23
N TYR A 78 -6.80 -3.04 10.83
CA TYR A 78 -6.99 -1.90 11.70
C TYR A 78 -8.43 -1.38 11.59
N VAL A 79 -9.03 -1.03 12.72
CA VAL A 79 -10.34 -0.36 12.77
C VAL A 79 -10.18 0.99 13.47
N ASP A 80 -10.61 2.07 12.82
CA ASP A 80 -10.60 3.42 13.40
C ASP A 80 -11.80 3.60 14.35
N GLU A 81 -11.68 3.06 15.57
CA GLU A 81 -12.73 3.18 16.60
C GLU A 81 -12.89 4.60 17.14
N GLU A 82 -11.79 5.35 17.19
CA GLU A 82 -11.74 6.71 17.73
C GLU A 82 -12.25 7.76 16.72
N GLY A 83 -12.24 7.44 15.43
CA GLY A 83 -12.62 8.35 14.37
C GLY A 83 -11.57 9.42 14.09
N LEU A 84 -10.29 9.05 14.18
CA LEU A 84 -9.17 9.94 13.84
C LEU A 84 -9.18 10.31 12.34
N SER A 85 -9.73 9.43 11.51
CA SER A 85 -9.91 9.62 10.07
C SER A 85 -11.39 9.67 9.73
N ASP A 86 -12.08 8.56 10.00
CA ASP A 86 -13.49 8.34 9.71
C ASP A 86 -13.95 7.14 10.53
N LYS A 87 -14.74 7.40 11.58
CA LYS A 87 -15.06 6.42 12.60
C LYS A 87 -15.68 5.17 12.00
N GLY A 88 -15.08 4.02 12.31
CA GLY A 88 -15.50 2.71 11.80
C GLY A 88 -14.90 2.33 10.45
N SER A 89 -14.04 3.17 9.88
CA SER A 89 -13.23 2.78 8.73
C SER A 89 -12.27 1.66 9.10
N ARG A 90 -11.99 0.78 8.14
CA ARG A 90 -11.14 -0.38 8.31
C ARG A 90 -10.06 -0.39 7.25
N TRP A 91 -8.87 -0.84 7.63
CA TRP A 91 -7.77 -1.11 6.73
C TRP A 91 -7.35 -2.54 6.93
N LEU A 92 -7.23 -3.28 5.84
CA LEU A 92 -6.78 -4.66 5.86
C LEU A 92 -5.52 -4.79 5.02
N TRP A 93 -4.56 -5.58 5.50
CA TRP A 93 -3.30 -5.80 4.80
C TRP A 93 -2.97 -7.29 4.65
N GLU A 94 -2.49 -7.67 3.47
CA GLU A 94 -1.61 -8.83 3.30
C GLU A 94 -0.17 -8.30 3.31
N ALA A 95 0.67 -8.90 4.14
CA ALA A 95 2.03 -8.43 4.40
C ALA A 95 3.06 -9.57 4.38
N VAL A 96 4.31 -9.19 4.20
CA VAL A 96 5.50 -10.06 4.25
C VAL A 96 6.52 -9.47 5.22
N ILE A 97 7.47 -10.29 5.68
CA ILE A 97 8.58 -9.82 6.51
C ILE A 97 9.79 -9.58 5.61
N VAL A 98 10.28 -8.33 5.56
CA VAL A 98 11.48 -7.94 4.83
C VAL A 98 12.45 -7.34 5.84
N ASP A 99 13.63 -7.96 6.03
CA ASP A 99 14.66 -7.50 6.97
C ASP A 99 14.17 -7.26 8.41
N GLY A 100 13.11 -7.94 8.82
CA GLY A 100 12.48 -7.81 10.15
C GLY A 100 11.25 -6.90 10.19
N ASP A 101 11.01 -6.13 9.12
CA ASP A 101 9.88 -5.22 9.02
C ASP A 101 8.67 -5.90 8.36
N VAL A 102 7.47 -5.59 8.86
CA VAL A 102 6.21 -6.09 8.30
C VAL A 102 5.76 -5.15 7.17
N VAL A 103 6.02 -5.53 5.92
CA VAL A 103 5.73 -4.74 4.72
C VAL A 103 4.42 -5.18 4.09
N ALA A 104 3.47 -4.25 3.93
CA ALA A 104 2.23 -4.53 3.21
C ALA A 104 2.48 -4.68 1.70
N ILE A 105 1.91 -5.72 1.10
CA ILE A 105 1.97 -5.97 -0.35
C ILE A 105 0.60 -5.84 -1.02
N LYS A 106 -0.48 -5.95 -0.23
CA LYS A 106 -1.85 -5.64 -0.64
C LYS A 106 -2.56 -4.93 0.50
N GLN A 107 -3.40 -3.97 0.16
CA GLN A 107 -4.19 -3.19 1.10
C GLN A 107 -5.64 -3.07 0.61
N ILE A 108 -6.57 -3.18 1.55
CA ILE A 108 -7.99 -2.82 1.34
C ILE A 108 -8.30 -1.67 2.29
N GLU A 109 -8.82 -0.58 1.74
CA GLU A 109 -9.42 0.49 2.52
C GLU A 109 -10.93 0.36 2.47
N VAL A 110 -11.57 0.26 3.63
CA VAL A 110 -13.01 0.23 3.80
C VAL A 110 -13.41 1.49 4.55
N PRO A 111 -13.86 2.56 3.86
CA PRO A 111 -14.34 3.74 4.56
C PRO A 111 -15.62 3.42 5.33
N SER A 112 -16.00 4.24 6.31
CA SER A 112 -17.29 4.10 7.01
C SER A 112 -18.48 4.32 6.06
N SER A 113 -18.23 5.06 4.97
CA SER A 113 -19.19 5.30 3.90
C SER A 113 -18.50 5.39 2.53
N GLY A 114 -19.16 4.87 1.49
CA GLY A 114 -18.64 4.86 0.12
C GLY A 114 -17.96 3.54 -0.27
N PRO A 115 -17.35 3.49 -1.48
CA PRO A 115 -16.77 2.26 -2.00
C PRO A 115 -15.42 1.94 -1.34
N SER A 116 -15.18 0.64 -1.11
CA SER A 116 -13.86 0.14 -0.72
C SER A 116 -12.85 0.31 -1.85
N ARG A 117 -11.58 0.47 -1.48
CA ARG A 117 -10.45 0.60 -2.42
C ARG A 117 -9.45 -0.51 -2.19
N ARG A 118 -8.75 -0.90 -3.24
CA ARG A 118 -7.68 -1.91 -3.20
C ARG A 118 -6.41 -1.33 -3.78
N TYR A 119 -5.31 -1.54 -3.07
CA TYR A 119 -3.99 -1.20 -3.54
C TYR A 119 -3.09 -2.43 -3.53
N TRP A 120 -2.32 -2.59 -4.61
CA TRP A 120 -1.30 -3.62 -4.80
C TRP A 120 -0.36 -3.19 -5.92
N TRP A 121 0.62 -4.00 -6.32
CA TRP A 121 1.59 -3.59 -7.34
C TRP A 121 0.99 -3.17 -8.69
N GLN A 122 -0.24 -3.55 -9.06
CA GLN A 122 -0.90 -3.06 -10.28
C GLN A 122 -1.71 -1.78 -10.08
N HIS A 123 -1.88 -1.38 -8.82
CA HIS A 123 -2.59 -0.18 -8.39
C HIS A 123 -2.01 0.32 -7.07
N LEU A 124 -0.78 0.87 -7.11
CA LEU A 124 -0.09 1.29 -5.89
C LEU A 124 -0.71 2.53 -5.26
N GLU A 125 -1.17 3.46 -6.08
CA GLU A 125 -1.77 4.71 -5.62
C GLU A 125 -2.74 5.27 -6.66
N ASP A 126 -3.67 6.08 -6.18
CA ASP A 126 -4.55 6.94 -6.95
C ASP A 126 -4.66 8.31 -6.25
N ASP A 127 -5.65 9.13 -6.64
CA ASP A 127 -5.86 10.46 -6.06
C ASP A 127 -6.45 10.43 -4.65
N THR A 128 -6.93 9.28 -4.18
CA THR A 128 -7.59 9.12 -2.88
C THR A 128 -6.69 8.44 -1.86
N GLY A 129 -5.77 7.59 -2.29
CA GLY A 129 -4.87 6.91 -1.36
C GLY A 129 -3.78 6.09 -2.05
N MET A 130 -3.10 5.29 -1.24
CA MET A 130 -1.98 4.48 -1.66
C MET A 130 -1.82 3.23 -0.77
N LEU A 131 -1.14 2.22 -1.31
CA LEU A 131 -0.53 1.16 -0.50
C LEU A 131 0.46 1.83 0.46
N THR A 132 0.31 1.56 1.76
CA THR A 132 1.25 2.08 2.76
C THR A 132 2.69 1.75 2.36
N ASP A 133 3.54 2.77 2.37
CA ASP A 133 4.98 2.65 2.13
C ASP A 133 5.79 2.52 3.43
N GLN A 134 5.10 2.56 4.57
CA GLN A 134 5.65 2.33 5.90
C GLN A 134 5.41 0.90 6.34
N ALA A 135 6.37 0.35 7.10
CA ALA A 135 6.20 -0.90 7.80
C ALA A 135 5.04 -0.81 8.80
N LEU A 136 4.29 -1.90 8.94
CA LEU A 136 3.19 -1.99 9.90
C LEU A 136 3.75 -2.12 11.31
N GLU A 137 3.40 -1.17 12.17
CA GLU A 137 3.62 -1.25 13.62
C GLU A 137 2.60 -2.22 14.23
N THR A 138 2.85 -3.53 14.14
CA THR A 138 1.86 -4.56 14.53
C THR A 138 1.49 -4.59 16.02
N ASP A 139 2.25 -3.88 16.86
CA ASP A 139 1.96 -3.64 18.28
C ASP A 139 1.15 -2.36 18.52
N GLN A 140 0.87 -1.58 17.48
CA GLN A 140 -0.01 -0.41 17.56
C GLN A 140 -1.43 -0.85 17.98
N PRO A 141 -2.05 -0.13 18.94
CA PRO A 141 -3.44 -0.37 19.30
C PRO A 141 -4.38 -0.31 18.08
N GLY A 142 -5.31 -1.27 18.02
CA GLY A 142 -6.29 -1.39 16.95
C GLY A 142 -5.84 -2.27 15.78
N ILE A 143 -4.54 -2.54 15.62
CA ILE A 143 -4.04 -3.52 14.65
C ILE A 143 -4.19 -4.93 15.24
N THR A 144 -4.91 -5.79 14.53
CA THR A 144 -5.16 -7.17 14.95
C THR A 144 -4.85 -8.16 13.82
N PRO A 145 -4.25 -9.33 14.13
CA PRO A 145 -4.09 -10.38 13.14
C PRO A 145 -5.45 -10.92 12.67
N ILE A 146 -5.57 -11.15 11.37
CA ILE A 146 -6.74 -11.80 10.77
C ILE A 146 -6.33 -13.04 9.99
N THR A 147 -7.32 -13.78 9.48
CA THR A 147 -7.05 -14.93 8.62
C THR A 147 -6.93 -14.52 7.15
N ARG A 148 -6.18 -15.29 6.38
CA ARG A 148 -6.17 -15.20 4.90
C ARG A 148 -7.58 -15.22 4.33
N SER A 149 -8.43 -16.11 4.82
CA SER A 149 -9.81 -16.24 4.33
C SER A 149 -10.64 -14.98 4.58
N ALA A 150 -10.46 -14.32 5.74
CA ALA A 150 -11.15 -13.06 6.03
C ALA A 150 -10.68 -11.94 5.09
N PHE A 151 -9.38 -11.83 4.84
CA PHE A 151 -8.83 -10.85 3.89
C PHE A 151 -9.37 -11.08 2.48
N TYR A 152 -9.26 -12.31 1.95
CA TYR A 152 -9.65 -12.61 0.57
C TYR A 152 -11.16 -12.59 0.35
N ALA A 153 -11.97 -12.90 1.36
CA ALA A 153 -13.42 -12.72 1.29
C ALA A 153 -13.79 -11.27 0.96
N LEU A 154 -13.08 -10.29 1.53
CA LEU A 154 -13.29 -8.89 1.19
C LEU A 154 -12.61 -8.54 -0.13
N TRP A 155 -11.34 -8.93 -0.33
CA TRP A 155 -10.57 -8.65 -1.53
C TRP A 155 -11.32 -9.00 -2.82
N ASP A 156 -11.95 -10.18 -2.86
CA ASP A 156 -12.66 -10.68 -4.03
C ASP A 156 -14.06 -10.07 -4.20
N SER A 157 -14.64 -9.52 -3.12
CA SER A 157 -15.94 -8.83 -3.16
C SER A 157 -15.84 -7.38 -3.63
N VAL A 158 -14.65 -6.77 -3.52
CA VAL A 158 -14.41 -5.40 -4.00
C VAL A 158 -14.25 -5.42 -5.51
N HIS A 159 -15.24 -4.86 -6.21
CA HIS A 159 -15.18 -4.64 -7.64
C HIS A 159 -14.53 -3.26 -7.88
N SER A 160 -13.30 -3.25 -8.38
CA SER A 160 -12.55 -2.05 -8.78
C SER A 160 -12.55 -1.88 -10.28
#